data_AF-A0A6M3XU66-F1
#
_entry.id   AF-A0A6M3XU66-F1
#
_cell.length_a   1.000
_cell.length_b   1.000
_cell.length_c   1.000
_cell.angle_alpha   90.00
_cell.angle_beta   90.00
_cell.angle_gamma   90.00
#
_symmetry.space_group_name_H-M   'P 1'
#
loop_
_entity.id
_entity.type
_entity.pdbx_description
1 polymer ?
#
loop_
_entity_poly.entity_id
_entity_poly.type
_entity_poly.pdbx_seq_one_letter_code
_entity_poly.pdbx_strand_id
1 'polypeptide(L)'
;MTKLKDLPDHISLSGVKFYDPETGTTGYWVSQWGYENGKAGVFYKTDMKSTRVFPLFLDDLKEALEFDVVEEVADGQGRNK
;
A
#
# COMPACT_ATOMS: atom_id res chain seq x y z
N MET A 1 5.81 12.23 -8.94
CA MET A 1 5.55 10.80 -8.68
C MET A 1 4.06 10.57 -8.87
N THR A 2 3.68 9.38 -9.34
CA THR A 2 2.27 8.95 -9.38
C THR A 2 1.81 8.69 -7.96
N LYS A 3 0.61 9.13 -7.58
CA LYS A 3 0.07 8.86 -6.24
C LYS A 3 -0.89 7.67 -6.27
N LEU A 4 -1.14 7.06 -5.12
CA LEU A 4 -2.10 5.94 -5.03
C LEU A 4 -3.51 6.32 -5.52
N LYS A 5 -3.96 7.56 -5.30
CA LYS A 5 -5.25 8.06 -5.84
C LYS A 5 -5.33 8.16 -7.37
N ASP A 6 -4.17 8.21 -8.03
CA ASP A 6 -4.11 8.33 -9.49
C ASP A 6 -4.15 6.94 -10.17
N LEU A 7 -4.04 5.86 -9.38
CA LEU A 7 -4.19 4.50 -9.87
C LEU A 7 -5.65 4.23 -10.26
N PRO A 8 -5.89 3.42 -11.31
CA PRO A 8 -7.24 3.01 -11.67
C PRO A 8 -7.93 2.24 -10.53
N ASP A 9 -9.22 2.51 -10.29
CA ASP A 9 -10.02 1.91 -9.21
C ASP A 9 -10.08 0.37 -9.21
N HIS A 10 -9.74 -0.27 -10.34
CA HIS A 10 -9.77 -1.73 -10.48
C HIS A 10 -8.44 -2.41 -10.12
N ILE A 11 -7.38 -1.64 -9.85
CA ILE A 11 -6.07 -2.20 -9.49
C ILE A 11 -6.07 -2.59 -8.02
N SER A 12 -5.63 -3.82 -7.74
CA SER A 12 -5.32 -4.24 -6.38
C SER A 12 -4.05 -3.55 -5.91
N LEU A 13 -4.10 -2.91 -4.76
CA LEU A 13 -2.90 -2.33 -4.14
C LEU A 13 -1.93 -3.39 -3.62
N SER A 14 -2.36 -4.65 -3.44
CA SER A 14 -1.48 -5.72 -2.95
C SER A 14 -0.28 -5.91 -3.86
N GLY A 15 0.92 -5.67 -3.31
CA GLY A 15 2.20 -5.74 -4.02
C GLY A 15 2.66 -4.41 -4.61
N VAL A 16 1.84 -3.36 -4.60
CA VAL A 16 2.27 -2.02 -5.01
C VAL A 16 3.30 -1.52 -4.00
N LYS A 17 4.45 -1.07 -4.49
CA LYS A 17 5.46 -0.45 -3.65
C LYS A 17 5.15 1.03 -3.52
N PHE A 18 4.96 1.48 -2.28
CA PHE A 18 4.64 2.86 -1.96
C PHE A 18 5.75 3.51 -1.14
N TYR A 19 5.76 4.85 -1.15
CA TYR A 19 6.51 5.72 -0.27
C TYR A 19 5.56 6.67 0.46
N ASP A 20 5.61 6.64 1.78
CA ASP A 20 4.93 7.60 2.65
C ASP A 20 5.88 8.78 2.94
N PRO A 21 5.58 10.00 2.46
CA PRO A 21 6.45 11.16 2.65
C PRO A 21 6.46 11.70 4.09
N GLU A 22 5.45 11.40 4.91
CA GLU A 22 5.36 11.93 6.27
C GLU A 22 6.32 11.21 7.21
N THR A 23 6.37 9.88 7.10
CA THR A 23 7.23 9.03 7.94
C THR A 23 8.55 8.64 7.25
N GLY A 24 8.65 8.82 5.94
CA GLY A 24 9.77 8.33 5.12
C GLY A 24 9.74 6.82 4.89
N THR A 25 8.61 6.15 5.17
CA THR A 25 8.47 4.70 5.06
C THR A 25 8.32 4.26 3.60
N THR A 26 9.02 3.20 3.21
CA THR A 26 8.84 2.55 1.90
C THR A 26 8.47 1.08 2.11
N GLY A 27 7.50 0.57 1.36
CA GLY A 27 7.07 -0.80 1.50
C GLY A 27 6.16 -1.29 0.39
N TYR A 28 6.04 -2.61 0.27
CA TYR A 28 5.05 -3.27 -0.57
C TYR A 28 3.76 -3.42 0.24
N TRP A 29 2.67 -2.85 -0.26
CA TRP A 29 1.35 -2.95 0.35
C TRP A 29 0.89 -4.40 0.41
N VAL A 30 0.36 -4.83 1.55
CA VAL A 30 -0.20 -6.18 1.74
C VAL A 30 -1.71 -6.08 1.90
N SER A 31 -2.16 -5.25 2.83
CA SER A 31 -3.56 -5.02 3.14
C SER A 31 -3.71 -3.76 3.99
N GLN A 32 -4.94 -3.39 4.32
CA GLN A 32 -5.26 -2.24 5.14
C GLN A 32 -6.27 -2.59 6.23
N TRP A 33 -6.34 -1.75 7.26
CA TRP A 33 -7.36 -1.80 8.29
C TRP A 33 -7.88 -0.40 8.60
N GLY A 34 -9.08 -0.35 9.17
CA GLY A 34 -9.72 0.86 9.65
C GLY A 34 -10.74 0.51 10.73
N TYR A 35 -10.82 1.35 11.75
CA TYR A 35 -11.81 1.25 12.83
C TYR A 35 -12.82 2.40 12.70
N GLU A 36 -14.03 2.21 13.23
CA GLU A 36 -15.10 3.23 13.18
C GLU A 36 -14.71 4.54 13.88
N ASN A 37 -13.73 4.51 14.78
CA ASN A 37 -13.21 5.69 15.48
C ASN A 37 -12.14 6.47 14.71
N GLY A 38 -11.97 6.20 13.42
CA GLY A 38 -11.01 6.88 12.53
C GLY A 38 -9.67 6.18 12.42
N LYS A 39 -9.20 5.49 13.48
CA LYS A 39 -7.88 4.84 13.46
C LYS A 39 -7.75 3.85 12.31
N ALA A 40 -6.72 4.02 11.50
CA ALA A 40 -6.51 3.21 10.32
C ALA A 40 -5.04 2.82 10.16
N GLY A 41 -4.75 2.08 9.10
CA GLY A 41 -3.38 1.85 8.70
C GLY A 41 -3.23 0.83 7.59
N VAL A 42 -1.97 0.63 7.22
CA VAL A 42 -1.54 -0.21 6.11
C VAL A 42 -0.55 -1.24 6.61
N PHE A 43 -0.75 -2.48 6.20
CA PHE A 43 0.21 -3.55 6.43
C PHE A 43 1.11 -3.60 5.21
N TYR A 44 2.42 -3.56 5.45
CA TYR A 44 3.40 -3.58 4.38
C TYR A 44 4.54 -4.56 4.66
N LYS A 45 5.26 -4.91 3.60
CA LYS A 45 6.52 -5.67 3.67
C LYS A 45 7.64 -4.81 3.12
N THR A 46 8.84 -4.96 3.70
CA THR A 46 10.04 -4.30 3.16
C THR A 46 10.54 -4.94 1.87
N ASP A 47 10.19 -6.21 1.64
CA ASP A 47 10.49 -7.01 0.45
C ASP A 47 9.29 -7.93 0.15
N MET A 48 8.93 -8.13 -1.12
CA MET A 48 7.84 -9.02 -1.54
C MET A 48 8.00 -10.46 -1.04
N LYS A 49 9.24 -10.96 -0.93
CA LYS A 49 9.57 -12.30 -0.44
C LYS A 49 9.60 -12.39 1.08
N SER A 50 9.53 -11.26 1.80
CA SER A 50 9.49 -11.25 3.26
C SER A 50 8.23 -11.94 3.77
N THR A 51 8.38 -12.77 4.79
CA THR A 51 7.26 -13.32 5.57
C THR A 51 6.80 -12.35 6.65
N ARG A 52 7.64 -11.37 7.01
CA ARG A 52 7.36 -10.38 8.05
C ARG A 52 6.58 -9.20 7.49
N VAL A 53 5.48 -8.90 8.16
CA VAL A 53 4.55 -7.79 7.88
C VAL A 53 4.70 -6.73 8.97
N PHE A 54 4.70 -5.47 8.58
CA PHE A 54 4.83 -4.31 9.45
C PHE A 54 3.57 -3.45 9.38
N PRO A 55 3.09 -2.91 10.51
CA PRO A 55 2.03 -1.91 10.49
C PRO A 55 2.60 -0.51 10.24
N LEU A 56 1.94 0.24 9.36
CA LEU A 56 2.01 1.70 9.28
C LEU A 56 0.68 2.26 9.77
N PHE A 57 0.70 3.01 10.86
CA PHE A 57 -0.51 3.59 11.47
C PHE A 57 -0.84 4.92 10.81
N LEU A 58 -2.12 5.15 10.56
CA LEU A 58 -2.67 6.36 9.97
C LEU A 58 -3.84 6.88 10.80
N ASP A 59 -4.05 8.20 10.78
CA ASP A 59 -5.17 8.82 11.47
C ASP A 59 -6.46 8.70 10.65
N ASP A 60 -6.37 8.73 9.31
CA ASP A 60 -7.42 8.34 8.35
C ASP A 60 -6.79 7.50 7.21
N LEU A 61 -7.47 6.42 6.78
CA LEU A 61 -7.02 5.60 5.66
C LEU A 61 -6.86 6.41 4.35
N LYS A 62 -7.61 7.50 4.19
CA LYS A 62 -7.50 8.40 3.04
C LYS A 62 -6.13 9.06 2.92
N GLU A 63 -5.35 9.17 4.00
CA GLU A 63 -3.98 9.69 3.95
C GLU A 63 -3.09 8.85 3.03
N ALA A 64 -3.33 7.54 3.00
CA ALA A 64 -2.61 6.63 2.12
C ALA A 64 -2.77 6.99 0.63
N LEU A 65 -3.85 7.67 0.24
CA LEU A 65 -4.07 8.10 -1.14
C LEU A 65 -3.02 9.11 -1.64
N GLU A 66 -2.33 9.78 -0.72
CA GLU A 66 -1.26 10.72 -1.03
C GLU A 66 0.12 10.07 -1.10
N PHE A 67 0.24 8.77 -0.80
CA PHE A 67 1.49 8.04 -0.92
C PHE A 67 1.95 7.97 -2.38
N ASP A 68 3.26 8.09 -2.57
CA ASP A 68 3.88 7.98 -3.88
C ASP A 68 4.03 6.51 -4.27
N VAL A 69 3.63 6.17 -5.49
CA VAL A 69 3.88 4.86 -6.10
C VAL A 69 5.32 4.83 -6.58
N VAL A 70 6.09 3.90 -6.03
CA VAL A 70 7.50 3.67 -6.36
C VAL A 70 7.63 2.58 -7.41
N GLU A 71 6.80 1.53 -7.32
CA GLU A 71 6.78 0.39 -8.24
C GLU A 71 5.37 -0.17 -8.33
N GLU A 72 4.79 -0.19 -9.53
CA GLU A 72 3.51 -0.83 -9.79
C GLU A 72 3.72 -2.33 -9.99
N VAL A 73 2.75 -3.14 -9.52
CA VAL A 73 2.73 -4.55 -9.89
C VAL A 73 2.38 -4.63 -11.36
N ALA A 74 3.27 -5.15 -12.19
CA ALA A 74 2.95 -5.43 -13.59
C ALA A 74 1.69 -6.30 -13.65
N ASP A 75 0.65 -5.76 -14.28
CA ASP A 75 -0.63 -6.42 -14.52
C ASP A 75 -0.38 -7.69 -15.36
N GLY A 76 -0.12 -8.80 -14.67
CA GLY A 76 0.51 -9.96 -15.31
C GLY A 76 0.84 -11.15 -14.41
N GLN A 77 0.43 -11.17 -13.14
CA GLN A 77 0.37 -12.44 -12.42
C GLN A 77 -0.89 -13.18 -12.86
N GLY A 78 -0.73 -13.93 -13.95
CA GLY A 78 -1.69 -14.90 -14.42
C GLY A 78 -2.26 -15.71 -13.24
N ARG A 79 -3.58 -15.68 -13.15
CA ARG A 79 -4.36 -16.75 -12.51
C ARG A 79 -3.97 -18.05 -13.21
N ASN A 80 -2.96 -18.75 -12.72
CA ASN A 80 -2.82 -20.16 -13.01
C ASN A 80 -3.92 -20.88 -12.22
N LYS A 81 -4.83 -21.42 -13.02
CA LYS A 81 -6.01 -22.21 -12.71
C LYS A 81 -5.66 -23.48 -11.95
#